data_AF-A0A960KPP7-F1
#
_entry.id   AF-A0A960KPP7-F1
#
_cell.length_a   1.000
_cell.length_b   1.000
_cell.length_c   1.000
_cell.angle_alpha   90.00
_cell.angle_beta   90.00
_cell.angle_gamma   90.00
#
_symmetry.space_group_name_H-M   'P 1'
#
loop_
_entity.id
_entity.type
_entity.pdbx_description
1 polymer ?
#
loop_
_entity_poly.entity_id
_entity_poly.type
_entity_poly.pdbx_seq_one_letter_code
_entity_poly.pdbx_strand_id
1 'polypeptide(L)'
;MSSPPLFLVSALTTILLGVKAYALNISVPQDYENLWQAISVASSNGGIDSVFVDDGFYAVDNSHVEVGNYVLISKNGPQTTIIDGQSQYPGIELHGTISGFTIRNCINSEGKRYGAVFAGGSSMIRNCIIHDCVVTETDGYPVGSAIQCEGGDIDIINCLVFNCNGYPLNETGAINLVEASSQSAVRVTSSTILCEVSWTCFASWSIYDPGPFVLNSNIPCFGSQIIYSSCGDLVFVFSEDNCCNDLQFSQDGSYHLSEQSICIDSGDPELPLDPDGTRADAGAFYFCQGVGVQMPDQIQVVAEPGYPIQFSVTLQTTCDDVVIDSVSTTSQFFTVDQVSQVNLDSDYSSIEFHGIFSALQQGLYNDQLQIWTNGENSPLTVPLIGEAGPIPLPVTDLSISILSDDSARLEWSPVTETIYGNPVVPDYYLIFYNEQDPSFESDWYYLAPVVEPGYTHLLVSRFRELMSYRVVAWKGINPSSLGLEPGDPQQKLIELH
;
A
#
# COMPACT_ATOMS: atom_id res chain seq x y z
N MET A 1 45.46 38.83 -56.91
CA MET A 1 44.18 39.23 -56.30
C MET A 1 43.26 38.00 -56.35
N SER A 2 43.59 36.85 -55.74
CA SER A 2 43.49 36.48 -54.32
C SER A 2 42.13 36.81 -53.68
N SER A 3 41.29 35.77 -53.57
CA SER A 3 40.07 35.62 -52.75
C SER A 3 40.31 35.90 -51.25
N PRO A 4 39.32 35.87 -50.32
CA PRO A 4 37.86 35.61 -50.39
C PRO A 4 37.01 36.59 -49.52
N PRO A 5 35.69 36.38 -49.33
CA PRO A 5 34.90 37.12 -48.32
C PRO A 5 34.97 36.45 -46.92
N LEU A 6 35.01 37.26 -45.86
CA LEU A 6 34.74 36.94 -44.45
C LEU A 6 33.41 37.64 -44.06
N PHE A 7 32.51 37.24 -43.15
CA PHE A 7 32.38 36.33 -41.99
C PHE A 7 30.90 35.87 -41.97
N LEU A 8 30.47 34.70 -41.49
CA LEU A 8 30.27 34.26 -40.09
C LEU A 8 30.05 32.72 -40.14
N VAL A 9 30.92 31.88 -39.59
CA VAL A 9 30.99 31.38 -38.20
C VAL A 9 29.73 30.67 -37.70
N SER A 10 29.88 29.33 -37.73
CA SER A 10 29.32 28.25 -36.92
C SER A 10 27.80 28.08 -36.80
N ALA A 11 27.36 26.97 -37.40
CA ALA A 11 26.23 26.14 -37.00
C ALA A 11 25.98 26.18 -35.49
N LEU A 12 24.84 26.77 -35.09
CA LEU A 12 24.21 26.45 -33.83
C LEU A 12 23.47 25.13 -34.08
N THR A 13 24.13 24.03 -33.74
CA THR A 13 23.50 22.73 -33.54
C THR A 13 22.29 22.92 -32.64
N THR A 14 21.09 22.74 -33.20
CA THR A 14 19.89 22.46 -32.44
C THR A 14 20.16 21.14 -31.71
N ILE A 15 20.67 21.22 -30.49
CA ILE A 15 20.55 20.11 -29.55
C ILE A 15 19.06 20.08 -29.23
N LEU A 16 18.34 19.23 -29.96
CA LEU A 16 17.06 18.70 -29.54
C LEU A 16 17.37 17.93 -28.25
N LEU A 17 17.38 18.63 -27.11
CA LEU A 17 17.26 17.98 -25.82
C LEU A 17 15.89 17.32 -25.87
N GLY A 18 15.88 16.05 -26.24
CA GLY A 18 14.83 15.13 -25.85
C GLY A 18 14.85 15.10 -24.33
N VAL A 19 14.16 16.05 -23.70
CA VAL A 19 13.67 15.88 -22.35
C VAL A 19 12.75 14.68 -22.47
N LYS A 20 13.24 13.50 -22.07
CA LYS A 20 12.34 12.45 -21.65
C LYS A 20 11.48 13.10 -20.59
N ALA A 21 10.19 13.28 -20.87
CA ALA A 21 9.22 13.64 -19.86
C ALA A 21 9.30 12.52 -18.83
N TYR A 22 9.97 12.79 -17.71
CA TYR A 22 9.87 11.96 -16.54
C TYR A 22 8.49 12.26 -15.94
N ALA A 23 7.78 11.24 -15.48
CA ALA A 23 6.59 11.43 -14.65
C ALA A 23 6.96 12.37 -13.50
N LEU A 24 6.33 13.54 -13.45
CA LEU A 24 6.56 14.50 -12.38
C LEU A 24 5.58 14.20 -11.26
N ASN A 25 6.11 13.98 -10.06
CA ASN A 25 5.30 13.96 -8.84
C ASN A 25 5.13 15.42 -8.39
N ILE A 26 3.91 15.92 -8.47
CA ILE A 26 3.54 17.28 -8.05
C ILE A 26 2.83 17.17 -6.70
N SER A 27 3.29 17.89 -5.69
CA SER A 27 2.66 17.96 -4.37
C SER A 27 1.94 19.29 -4.16
N VAL A 28 0.69 19.24 -3.69
CA VAL A 28 -0.10 20.42 -3.33
C VAL A 28 -0.30 20.42 -1.81
N PRO A 29 0.00 21.51 -1.08
CA PRO A 29 0.40 22.83 -1.57
C PRO A 29 1.91 23.06 -1.78
N GLN A 30 2.76 22.05 -1.55
CA GLN A 30 4.22 22.21 -1.49
C GLN A 30 4.84 22.80 -2.77
N ASP A 31 4.45 22.30 -3.94
CA ASP A 31 4.95 22.75 -5.24
C ASP A 31 4.06 23.85 -5.85
N TYR A 32 2.77 23.83 -5.52
CA TYR A 32 1.79 24.83 -5.95
C TYR A 32 0.79 25.12 -4.83
N GLU A 33 0.65 26.40 -4.43
CA GLU A 33 -0.31 26.81 -3.39
C GLU A 33 -1.78 26.53 -3.74
N ASN A 34 -2.09 26.34 -5.02
CA ASN A 34 -3.44 26.15 -5.55
C ASN A 34 -3.53 24.86 -6.38
N LEU A 35 -4.48 23.99 -6.02
CA LEU A 35 -4.77 22.73 -6.70
C LEU A 35 -4.99 22.88 -8.21
N TRP A 36 -5.71 23.92 -8.63
CA TRP A 36 -6.04 24.18 -10.03
C TRP A 36 -4.81 24.55 -10.86
N GLN A 37 -3.81 25.19 -10.25
CA GLN A 37 -2.53 25.44 -10.91
C GLN A 37 -1.75 24.14 -11.13
N ALA A 38 -1.71 23.27 -10.11
CA ALA A 38 -1.07 21.96 -10.23
C ALA A 38 -1.72 21.11 -11.34
N ILE A 39 -3.05 21.06 -11.37
CA ILE A 39 -3.83 20.39 -12.42
C ILE A 39 -3.51 20.98 -13.79
N SER A 40 -3.56 22.31 -13.95
CA SER A 40 -3.26 22.96 -15.24
C SER A 40 -1.86 22.63 -15.75
N VAL A 41 -0.87 22.51 -14.85
CA VAL A 41 0.51 22.15 -15.22
C VAL A 41 0.57 20.67 -15.62
N ALA A 42 0.00 19.77 -14.82
CA ALA A 42 -0.02 18.33 -15.12
C ALA A 42 -0.66 18.03 -16.48
N SER A 43 -1.77 18.69 -16.82
CA SER A 43 -2.43 18.56 -18.12
C SER A 43 -1.53 19.00 -19.28
N SER A 44 -0.70 20.03 -19.08
CA SER A 44 0.19 20.57 -20.12
C SER A 44 1.41 19.67 -20.43
N ASN A 45 1.74 18.74 -19.53
CA ASN A 45 2.88 17.82 -19.68
C ASN A 45 2.55 16.52 -20.43
N GLY A 46 1.33 16.39 -20.98
CA GLY A 46 0.92 15.22 -21.76
C GLY A 46 0.45 14.02 -20.94
N GLY A 47 0.08 14.24 -19.67
CA GLY A 47 -0.67 13.25 -18.88
C GLY A 47 0.13 12.04 -18.42
N ILE A 48 1.36 12.22 -17.94
CA ILE A 48 2.14 11.15 -17.28
C ILE A 48 2.47 11.46 -15.81
N ASP A 49 1.89 12.53 -15.28
CA ASP A 49 2.24 13.06 -13.96
C ASP A 49 1.40 12.39 -12.86
N SER A 50 1.78 12.61 -11.61
CA SER A 50 0.96 12.26 -10.45
C SER A 50 0.87 13.47 -9.54
N VAL A 51 -0.36 13.91 -9.26
CA VAL A 51 -0.63 15.07 -8.41
C VAL A 51 -1.10 14.56 -7.06
N PHE A 52 -0.28 14.76 -6.02
CA PHE A 52 -0.57 14.40 -4.65
C PHE A 52 -1.06 15.62 -3.88
N VAL A 53 -2.23 15.51 -3.27
CA VAL A 53 -2.91 16.63 -2.62
C VAL A 53 -2.97 16.37 -1.11
N ASP A 54 -2.38 17.29 -0.34
CA ASP A 54 -2.46 17.30 1.12
C ASP A 54 -3.88 17.67 1.60
N ASP A 55 -4.15 17.41 2.87
CA ASP A 55 -5.40 17.79 3.52
C ASP A 55 -5.76 19.26 3.28
N GLY A 56 -7.02 19.51 3.01
CA GLY A 56 -7.46 20.88 2.79
C GLY A 56 -8.81 21.02 2.14
N PHE A 57 -9.20 22.28 2.06
CA PHE A 57 -10.42 22.73 1.40
C PHE A 57 -10.06 23.46 0.11
N TYR A 58 -10.42 22.87 -1.02
CA TYR A 58 -10.09 23.31 -2.35
C TYR A 58 -11.36 23.79 -3.06
N ALA A 59 -11.64 25.09 -2.95
CA ALA A 59 -12.78 25.71 -3.61
C ALA A 59 -12.56 25.78 -5.13
N VAL A 60 -13.54 25.35 -5.92
CA VAL A 60 -13.48 25.49 -7.38
C VAL A 60 -13.59 26.96 -7.78
N ASP A 61 -12.70 27.45 -8.65
CA ASP A 61 -12.58 28.87 -8.99
C ASP A 61 -13.28 29.29 -10.30
N ASN A 62 -14.35 28.58 -10.68
CA ASN A 62 -15.10 28.71 -11.95
C ASN A 62 -14.28 28.46 -13.23
N SER A 63 -13.02 28.03 -13.13
CA SER A 63 -12.33 27.47 -14.28
C SER A 63 -12.79 26.03 -14.47
N HIS A 64 -13.18 25.68 -15.69
CA HIS A 64 -13.34 24.28 -16.06
C HIS A 64 -12.01 23.55 -15.88
N VAL A 65 -12.04 22.38 -15.23
CA VAL A 65 -10.84 21.67 -14.79
C VAL A 65 -10.76 20.34 -15.52
N GLU A 66 -9.70 20.15 -16.30
CA GLU A 66 -9.46 18.91 -17.03
C GLU A 66 -8.38 18.10 -16.31
N VAL A 67 -8.78 16.98 -15.71
CA VAL A 67 -7.89 15.91 -15.28
C VAL A 67 -7.69 14.99 -16.48
N GLY A 68 -6.64 15.27 -17.26
CA GLY A 68 -6.23 14.46 -18.41
C GLY A 68 -5.75 13.05 -18.01
N ASN A 69 -4.93 12.41 -18.84
CA ASN A 69 -4.46 11.02 -18.62
C ASN A 69 -3.48 10.82 -17.43
N TYR A 70 -3.54 11.62 -16.38
CA TYR A 70 -2.69 11.52 -15.19
C TYR A 70 -3.50 11.13 -13.95
N VAL A 71 -2.81 10.95 -12.82
CA VAL A 71 -3.43 10.53 -11.56
C VAL A 71 -3.47 11.71 -10.59
N LEU A 72 -4.66 12.02 -10.08
CA LEU A 72 -4.90 12.98 -9.02
C LEU A 72 -5.27 12.21 -7.74
N ILE A 73 -4.45 12.32 -6.69
CA ILE A 73 -4.54 11.50 -5.47
C ILE A 73 -4.56 12.40 -4.23
N SER A 74 -5.50 12.19 -3.32
CA SER A 74 -5.43 12.70 -1.94
C SER A 74 -4.46 11.86 -1.12
N LYS A 75 -3.57 12.50 -0.34
CA LYS A 75 -2.59 11.76 0.47
C LYS A 75 -3.18 11.06 1.68
N ASN A 76 -4.27 11.58 2.24
CA ASN A 76 -4.90 11.07 3.47
C ASN A 76 -6.41 10.81 3.30
N GLY A 77 -6.83 10.48 2.07
CA GLY A 77 -8.20 10.06 1.80
C GLY A 77 -9.25 11.19 1.72
N PRO A 78 -10.52 10.81 1.49
CA PRO A 78 -11.61 11.75 1.21
C PRO A 78 -12.09 12.53 2.44
N GLN A 79 -11.82 12.06 3.66
CA GLN A 79 -12.28 12.65 4.92
C GLN A 79 -11.69 14.06 5.13
N THR A 80 -10.47 14.30 4.66
CA THR A 80 -9.69 15.52 4.92
C THR A 80 -9.38 16.34 3.68
N THR A 81 -9.50 15.76 2.48
CA THR A 81 -9.19 16.43 1.21
C THR A 81 -10.47 16.67 0.41
N ILE A 82 -10.95 17.92 0.46
CA ILE A 82 -12.28 18.31 0.00
C ILE A 82 -12.17 19.26 -1.20
N ILE A 83 -12.72 18.86 -2.35
CA ILE A 83 -13.03 19.73 -3.48
C ILE A 83 -14.46 20.23 -3.32
N ASP A 84 -14.63 21.53 -3.12
CA ASP A 84 -15.94 22.13 -2.86
C ASP A 84 -16.34 23.06 -4.02
N GLY A 85 -17.45 22.74 -4.67
CA GLY A 85 -18.01 23.53 -5.76
C GLY A 85 -18.58 24.88 -5.30
N GLN A 86 -18.76 25.11 -3.99
CA GLN A 86 -19.28 26.36 -3.41
C GLN A 86 -20.61 26.82 -4.01
N SER A 87 -21.51 25.89 -4.33
CA SER A 87 -22.76 26.18 -5.05
C SER A 87 -22.55 26.74 -6.46
N GLN A 88 -21.40 26.45 -7.06
CA GLN A 88 -21.04 26.76 -8.43
C GLN A 88 -20.78 25.47 -9.21
N TYR A 89 -20.62 25.63 -10.51
CA TYR A 89 -20.32 24.53 -11.41
C TYR A 89 -18.85 24.12 -11.23
N PRO A 90 -18.55 22.89 -10.76
CA PRO A 90 -17.18 22.49 -10.49
C PRO A 90 -16.40 22.14 -11.78
N GLY A 91 -17.11 21.77 -12.85
CA GLY A 91 -16.51 21.59 -14.17
C GLY A 91 -15.35 20.58 -14.25
N ILE A 92 -15.33 19.53 -13.42
CA ILE A 92 -14.27 18.49 -13.46
C ILE A 92 -14.54 17.55 -14.63
N GLU A 93 -13.68 17.60 -15.63
CA GLU A 93 -13.63 16.68 -16.75
C GLU A 93 -12.45 15.73 -16.57
N LEU A 94 -12.74 14.44 -16.49
CA LEU A 94 -11.83 13.37 -16.16
C LEU A 94 -11.63 12.49 -17.38
N HIS A 95 -10.37 12.33 -17.77
CA HIS A 95 -9.85 11.38 -18.77
C HIS A 95 -8.75 10.49 -18.16
N GLY A 96 -8.50 10.59 -16.85
CA GLY A 96 -7.47 9.85 -16.11
C GLY A 96 -8.02 9.28 -14.81
N THR A 97 -7.27 9.42 -13.71
CA THR A 97 -7.67 8.86 -12.41
C THR A 97 -7.82 9.93 -11.35
N ILE A 98 -8.92 9.89 -10.61
CA ILE A 98 -9.11 10.66 -9.36
C ILE A 98 -9.33 9.70 -8.19
N SER A 99 -8.60 9.90 -7.11
CA SER A 99 -8.53 8.96 -5.99
C SER A 99 -8.54 9.67 -4.64
N GLY A 100 -9.46 9.30 -3.74
CA GLY A 100 -9.38 9.73 -2.34
C GLY A 100 -9.96 11.12 -2.05
N PHE A 101 -10.90 11.65 -2.84
CA PHE A 101 -11.42 13.01 -2.63
C PHE A 101 -12.87 13.02 -2.16
N THR A 102 -13.21 13.98 -1.29
CA THR A 102 -14.59 14.43 -1.17
C THR A 102 -14.86 15.51 -2.21
N ILE A 103 -15.90 15.33 -3.04
CA ILE A 103 -16.37 16.32 -4.02
C ILE A 103 -17.79 16.72 -3.65
N ARG A 104 -18.03 18.01 -3.35
CA ARG A 104 -19.34 18.42 -2.85
C ARG A 104 -19.83 19.79 -3.27
N ASN A 105 -21.10 20.09 -2.97
CA ASN A 105 -21.73 21.39 -3.20
C ASN A 105 -21.61 21.89 -4.64
N CYS A 106 -21.69 20.97 -5.59
CA CYS A 106 -21.51 21.25 -7.00
C CYS A 106 -22.85 21.51 -7.67
N ILE A 107 -23.08 22.71 -8.19
CA ILE A 107 -24.38 23.08 -8.78
C ILE A 107 -24.20 23.47 -10.25
N ASN A 108 -24.80 22.69 -11.15
CA ASN A 108 -24.94 23.05 -12.56
C ASN A 108 -26.30 23.72 -12.78
N SER A 109 -26.26 25.04 -12.99
CA SER A 109 -27.41 25.87 -13.36
C SER A 109 -27.15 26.67 -14.64
N GLU A 110 -26.32 26.15 -15.54
CA GLU A 110 -25.94 26.84 -16.79
C GLU A 110 -26.17 25.97 -18.04
N GLY A 111 -27.03 24.97 -17.95
CA GLY A 111 -27.32 24.07 -19.07
C GLY A 111 -26.19 23.12 -19.46
N LYS A 112 -25.14 22.97 -18.64
CA LYS A 112 -23.95 22.14 -18.98
C LYS A 112 -24.30 20.65 -18.99
N ARG A 113 -23.41 19.85 -19.60
CA ARG A 113 -23.63 18.42 -19.87
C ARG A 113 -23.33 17.47 -18.71
N TYR A 114 -22.87 17.96 -17.56
CA TYR A 114 -22.54 17.13 -16.41
C TYR A 114 -22.76 17.89 -15.10
N GLY A 115 -22.80 17.19 -13.96
CA GLY A 115 -22.88 17.80 -12.64
C GLY A 115 -21.49 18.03 -12.04
N ALA A 116 -21.06 17.14 -11.15
CA ALA A 116 -19.78 17.29 -10.46
C ALA A 116 -18.58 16.82 -11.28
N VAL A 117 -18.67 15.59 -11.81
CA VAL A 117 -17.61 14.97 -12.60
C VAL A 117 -18.18 14.51 -13.94
N PHE A 118 -17.48 14.85 -15.01
CA PHE A 118 -17.62 14.20 -16.32
C PHE A 118 -16.49 13.19 -16.47
N ALA A 119 -16.82 11.91 -16.52
CA ALA A 119 -15.87 10.85 -16.85
C ALA A 119 -16.00 10.54 -18.34
N GLY A 120 -14.96 10.86 -19.11
CA GLY A 120 -14.83 10.52 -20.51
C GLY A 120 -13.60 9.67 -20.76
N GLY A 121 -13.51 9.07 -21.95
CA GLY A 121 -12.36 8.24 -22.31
C GLY A 121 -12.14 7.07 -21.34
N SER A 122 -10.88 6.65 -21.17
CA SER A 122 -10.54 5.66 -20.14
C SER A 122 -10.29 6.34 -18.81
N SER A 123 -11.27 6.28 -17.90
CA SER A 123 -11.24 7.04 -16.64
C SER A 123 -11.50 6.16 -15.42
N MET A 124 -10.92 6.55 -14.28
CA MET A 124 -11.13 5.86 -13.00
C MET A 124 -11.45 6.86 -11.89
N ILE A 125 -12.55 6.62 -11.18
CA ILE A 125 -12.94 7.34 -9.97
C ILE A 125 -12.89 6.33 -8.85
N ARG A 126 -12.01 6.52 -7.85
CA ARG A 126 -11.89 5.57 -6.75
C ARG A 126 -11.76 6.19 -5.37
N ASN A 127 -12.23 5.50 -4.33
CA ASN A 127 -12.09 5.94 -2.94
C ASN A 127 -12.62 7.37 -2.70
N CYS A 128 -13.68 7.76 -3.40
CA CYS A 128 -14.20 9.14 -3.41
C CYS A 128 -15.57 9.22 -2.72
N ILE A 129 -15.83 10.35 -2.06
CA ILE A 129 -17.16 10.70 -1.53
C ILE A 129 -17.71 11.84 -2.40
N ILE A 130 -18.88 11.67 -3.03
CA ILE A 130 -19.50 12.70 -3.85
C ILE A 130 -20.90 13.01 -3.32
N HIS A 131 -21.12 14.26 -2.86
CA HIS A 131 -22.38 14.58 -2.23
C HIS A 131 -22.83 16.04 -2.39
N ASP A 132 -24.12 16.30 -2.17
CA ASP A 132 -24.72 17.63 -2.30
C ASP A 132 -24.53 18.25 -3.70
N CYS A 133 -24.53 17.42 -4.76
CA CYS A 133 -24.36 17.85 -6.14
C CYS A 133 -25.69 17.90 -6.88
N VAL A 134 -26.01 19.02 -7.53
CA VAL A 134 -27.33 19.29 -8.12
C VAL A 134 -27.21 19.81 -9.54
N VAL A 135 -28.04 19.30 -10.45
CA VAL A 135 -28.26 19.87 -11.78
C VAL A 135 -29.67 20.43 -11.81
N THR A 136 -29.82 21.72 -12.12
CA THR A 136 -31.13 22.40 -12.11
C THR A 136 -31.67 22.69 -13.50
N GLU A 137 -30.81 22.72 -14.52
CA GLU A 137 -31.17 22.92 -15.92
C GLU A 137 -30.15 22.23 -16.86
N THR A 138 -30.62 21.77 -18.03
CA THR A 138 -29.79 21.19 -19.08
C THR A 138 -30.25 21.68 -20.46
N ASP A 139 -29.36 21.60 -21.46
CA ASP A 139 -29.67 21.88 -22.87
C ASP A 139 -30.52 20.76 -23.54
N GLY A 140 -31.43 20.13 -22.79
CA GLY A 140 -32.36 19.11 -23.30
C GLY A 140 -31.83 17.68 -23.26
N TYR A 141 -30.76 17.43 -22.50
CA TYR A 141 -30.21 16.09 -22.29
C TYR A 141 -30.36 15.65 -20.82
N PRO A 142 -30.66 14.37 -20.55
CA PRO A 142 -30.54 13.78 -19.23
C PRO A 142 -29.08 13.88 -18.72
N VAL A 143 -28.86 14.42 -17.52
CA VAL A 143 -27.52 14.62 -16.93
C VAL A 143 -27.44 14.13 -15.49
N GLY A 144 -26.42 13.33 -15.18
CA GLY A 144 -26.09 12.89 -13.82
C GLY A 144 -25.44 14.00 -13.01
N SER A 145 -25.88 14.20 -11.76
CA SER A 145 -25.39 15.32 -10.96
C SER A 145 -24.10 15.07 -10.19
N ALA A 146 -23.83 13.82 -9.82
CA ALA A 146 -22.54 13.43 -9.26
C ALA A 146 -21.58 13.09 -10.38
N ILE A 147 -21.93 12.11 -11.19
CA ILE A 147 -21.06 11.58 -12.24
C ILE A 147 -21.85 11.44 -13.54
N GLN A 148 -21.35 12.07 -14.58
CA GLN A 148 -21.76 11.84 -15.96
C GLN A 148 -20.67 11.02 -16.65
N CYS A 149 -21.01 9.85 -17.18
CA CYS A 149 -20.09 9.03 -17.94
C CYS A 149 -20.42 9.13 -19.43
N GLU A 150 -19.41 9.40 -20.28
CA GLU A 150 -19.57 9.43 -21.73
C GLU A 150 -18.34 8.86 -22.47
N GLY A 151 -18.50 7.64 -23.00
CA GLY A 151 -17.50 6.95 -23.83
C GLY A 151 -16.27 6.40 -23.11
N GLY A 152 -15.63 5.38 -23.71
CA GLY A 152 -14.43 4.72 -23.17
C GLY A 152 -14.70 3.75 -22.02
N ASP A 153 -13.63 3.22 -21.41
CA ASP A 153 -13.73 2.33 -20.24
C ASP A 153 -13.71 3.15 -18.96
N ILE A 154 -14.81 3.14 -18.19
CA ILE A 154 -14.95 3.97 -16.99
C ILE A 154 -15.18 3.07 -15.79
N ASP A 155 -14.31 3.16 -14.80
CA ASP A 155 -14.44 2.39 -13.55
C ASP A 155 -14.72 3.34 -12.36
N ILE A 156 -15.78 3.06 -11.62
CA ILE A 156 -16.18 3.73 -10.37
C ILE A 156 -16.03 2.70 -9.26
N ILE A 157 -15.09 2.90 -8.35
CA ILE A 157 -14.65 1.86 -7.40
C ILE A 157 -14.62 2.44 -5.98
N ASN A 158 -15.18 1.77 -4.98
CA ASN A 158 -15.08 2.22 -3.58
C ASN A 158 -15.56 3.68 -3.40
N CYS A 159 -16.66 4.03 -4.06
CA CYS A 159 -17.21 5.38 -4.04
C CYS A 159 -18.50 5.45 -3.24
N LEU A 160 -18.65 6.52 -2.44
CA LEU A 160 -19.90 6.86 -1.78
C LEU A 160 -20.53 8.07 -2.48
N VAL A 161 -21.72 7.91 -3.03
CA VAL A 161 -22.46 8.98 -3.70
C VAL A 161 -23.80 9.17 -3.02
N PHE A 162 -24.10 10.37 -2.51
CA PHE A 162 -25.38 10.63 -1.84
C PHE A 162 -25.86 12.06 -1.98
N ASN A 163 -27.15 12.31 -1.72
CA ASN A 163 -27.79 13.62 -1.84
C ASN A 163 -27.45 14.36 -3.17
N CYS A 164 -27.41 13.60 -4.26
CA CYS A 164 -27.07 14.09 -5.59
C CYS A 164 -28.28 14.00 -6.52
N ASN A 165 -28.67 15.13 -7.12
CA ASN A 165 -29.90 15.25 -7.90
C ASN A 165 -29.66 15.69 -9.35
N GLY A 166 -29.81 14.75 -10.29
CA GLY A 166 -29.72 14.98 -11.74
C GLY A 166 -30.93 15.69 -12.36
N TYR A 167 -30.81 16.07 -13.63
CA TYR A 167 -31.90 16.67 -14.39
C TYR A 167 -32.11 15.98 -15.77
N PRO A 168 -33.37 15.74 -16.18
CA PRO A 168 -34.60 16.05 -15.46
C PRO A 168 -34.82 15.06 -14.29
N LEU A 169 -35.38 15.54 -13.17
CA LEU A 169 -35.49 14.82 -11.89
C LEU A 169 -36.21 13.45 -11.96
N ASN A 170 -36.93 13.21 -13.05
CA ASN A 170 -37.68 11.99 -13.34
C ASN A 170 -36.95 10.99 -14.25
N GLU A 171 -35.78 11.34 -14.81
CA GLU A 171 -35.06 10.51 -15.80
C GLU A 171 -33.60 10.27 -15.42
N THR A 172 -33.01 11.10 -14.55
CA THR A 172 -31.61 10.98 -14.12
C THR A 172 -31.42 11.08 -12.63
N GLY A 173 -30.45 10.31 -12.14
CA GLY A 173 -30.03 10.30 -10.74
C GLY A 173 -28.72 11.00 -10.46
N ALA A 174 -28.04 10.49 -9.45
CA ALA A 174 -26.70 10.90 -9.11
C ALA A 174 -25.71 10.51 -10.22
N ILE A 175 -25.86 9.32 -10.82
CA ILE A 175 -25.00 8.84 -11.89
C ILE A 175 -25.80 8.64 -13.18
N ASN A 176 -25.27 9.14 -14.28
CA ASN A 176 -25.81 8.91 -15.61
C ASN A 176 -24.73 8.34 -16.53
N LEU A 177 -25.04 7.21 -17.17
CA LEU A 177 -24.16 6.48 -18.05
C LEU A 177 -24.64 6.59 -19.49
N VAL A 178 -23.80 7.19 -20.34
CA VAL A 178 -24.06 7.28 -21.77
C VAL A 178 -22.93 6.54 -22.49
N GLU A 179 -23.20 5.32 -22.95
CA GLU A 179 -22.21 4.55 -23.69
C GLU A 179 -22.09 5.07 -25.12
N ALA A 180 -20.88 5.47 -25.51
CA ALA A 180 -20.62 6.00 -26.85
C ALA A 180 -20.34 4.91 -27.90
N SER A 181 -19.99 3.68 -27.50
CA SER A 181 -19.58 2.61 -28.43
C SER A 181 -19.72 1.20 -27.87
N SER A 182 -19.79 0.19 -28.75
CA SER A 182 -19.86 -1.25 -28.41
C SER A 182 -18.56 -1.85 -27.86
N GLN A 183 -17.56 -1.03 -27.54
CA GLN A 183 -16.25 -1.45 -27.01
C GLN A 183 -15.92 -0.75 -25.68
N SER A 184 -16.87 -0.01 -25.12
CA SER A 184 -16.73 0.79 -23.91
C SER A 184 -17.47 0.09 -22.78
N ALA A 185 -16.81 -0.12 -21.64
CA ALA A 185 -17.44 -0.68 -20.46
C ALA A 185 -17.48 0.34 -19.32
N VAL A 186 -18.65 0.55 -18.73
CA VAL A 186 -18.75 1.28 -17.46
C VAL A 186 -19.00 0.30 -16.32
N ARG A 187 -18.16 0.36 -15.29
CA ARG A 187 -18.22 -0.53 -14.11
C ARG A 187 -18.39 0.29 -12.84
N VAL A 188 -19.32 -0.14 -12.00
CA VAL A 188 -19.47 0.35 -10.63
C VAL A 188 -19.20 -0.81 -9.70
N THR A 189 -18.13 -0.73 -8.91
CA THR A 189 -17.66 -1.83 -8.06
C THR A 189 -17.53 -1.36 -6.62
N SER A 190 -17.98 -2.16 -5.66
CA SER A 190 -17.81 -1.90 -4.21
C SER A 190 -18.20 -0.46 -3.83
N SER A 191 -19.28 0.08 -4.39
CA SER A 191 -19.67 1.48 -4.22
C SER A 191 -21.08 1.59 -3.63
N THR A 192 -21.35 2.66 -2.89
CA THR A 192 -22.67 2.94 -2.33
C THR A 192 -23.26 4.19 -2.97
N ILE A 193 -24.44 4.09 -3.57
CA ILE A 193 -25.13 5.20 -4.23
C ILE A 193 -26.52 5.39 -3.58
N LEU A 194 -26.65 6.41 -2.73
CA LEU A 194 -27.88 6.77 -2.04
C LEU A 194 -28.61 7.88 -2.80
N CYS A 195 -29.87 7.66 -3.21
CA CYS A 195 -30.68 8.72 -3.82
C CYS A 195 -31.96 8.94 -3.03
N GLU A 196 -32.05 10.12 -2.43
CA GLU A 196 -33.15 10.44 -1.52
C GLU A 196 -34.32 11.14 -2.23
N VAL A 197 -34.12 11.76 -3.41
CA VAL A 197 -35.15 12.60 -4.05
C VAL A 197 -35.33 12.44 -5.57
N SER A 198 -34.55 11.59 -6.26
CA SER A 198 -34.71 11.32 -7.71
C SER A 198 -35.43 9.99 -7.98
N TRP A 199 -36.19 9.94 -9.07
CA TRP A 199 -36.92 8.72 -9.50
C TRP A 199 -36.01 7.64 -10.13
N THR A 200 -34.72 7.91 -10.22
CA THR A 200 -33.69 7.03 -10.78
C THR A 200 -32.41 7.36 -10.04
N CYS A 201 -31.72 6.37 -9.47
CA CYS A 201 -30.35 6.56 -8.97
C CYS A 201 -29.30 6.52 -10.07
N PHE A 202 -29.66 5.80 -11.12
CA PHE A 202 -28.81 5.36 -12.19
C PHE A 202 -29.62 5.41 -13.47
N ALA A 203 -29.15 6.15 -14.46
CA ALA A 203 -29.72 6.15 -15.80
C ALA A 203 -28.67 5.62 -16.78
N SER A 204 -29.05 4.70 -17.66
CA SER A 204 -28.16 4.17 -18.69
C SER A 204 -28.82 4.29 -20.05
N TRP A 205 -28.20 5.07 -20.93
CA TRP A 205 -28.57 5.14 -22.33
C TRP A 205 -27.52 4.38 -23.13
N SER A 206 -27.55 3.05 -23.05
CA SER A 206 -26.80 2.22 -23.97
C SER A 206 -27.63 1.91 -25.22
N ILE A 207 -26.93 1.78 -26.35
CA ILE A 207 -27.43 1.24 -27.60
C ILE A 207 -26.64 -0.01 -28.04
N TYR A 208 -25.70 -0.49 -27.19
CA TYR A 208 -24.78 -1.58 -27.49
C TYR A 208 -24.67 -2.58 -26.31
N ASP A 209 -24.15 -3.78 -26.58
CA ASP A 209 -23.99 -4.89 -25.63
C ASP A 209 -22.48 -5.15 -25.43
N PRO A 210 -21.99 -5.37 -24.19
CA PRO A 210 -22.72 -5.41 -22.92
C PRO A 210 -22.97 -4.04 -22.31
N GLY A 211 -24.13 -3.89 -21.66
CA GLY A 211 -24.44 -2.70 -20.86
C GLY A 211 -23.58 -2.59 -19.60
N PRO A 212 -23.81 -1.56 -18.76
CA PRO A 212 -22.97 -1.28 -17.60
C PRO A 212 -23.03 -2.40 -16.55
N PHE A 213 -21.92 -2.60 -15.84
CA PHE A 213 -21.78 -3.62 -14.80
C PHE A 213 -21.83 -2.96 -13.42
N VAL A 214 -22.68 -3.48 -12.53
CA VAL A 214 -22.72 -3.07 -11.12
C VAL A 214 -22.41 -4.29 -10.27
N LEU A 215 -21.27 -4.26 -9.58
CA LEU A 215 -20.70 -5.36 -8.81
C LEU A 215 -20.55 -4.93 -7.35
N ASN A 216 -21.00 -5.77 -6.41
CA ASN A 216 -20.81 -5.56 -4.97
C ASN A 216 -21.16 -4.15 -4.45
N SER A 217 -22.15 -3.51 -5.07
CA SER A 217 -22.48 -2.11 -4.82
C SER A 217 -23.89 -2.00 -4.23
N ASN A 218 -24.08 -1.02 -3.36
CA ASN A 218 -25.35 -0.82 -2.67
C ASN A 218 -26.09 0.41 -3.24
N ILE A 219 -27.26 0.20 -3.84
CA ILE A 219 -28.07 1.26 -4.46
C ILE A 219 -29.51 1.21 -3.89
N PRO A 220 -29.75 1.75 -2.69
CA PRO A 220 -31.08 1.79 -2.10
C PRO A 220 -31.97 2.82 -2.83
N CYS A 221 -32.92 2.33 -3.64
CA CYS A 221 -33.93 3.16 -4.30
C CYS A 221 -35.24 3.15 -3.50
N PHE A 222 -35.56 4.23 -2.76
CA PHE A 222 -36.87 4.37 -2.12
C PHE A 222 -37.95 4.73 -3.14
N GLY A 223 -38.63 3.71 -3.67
CA GLY A 223 -39.86 3.87 -4.47
C GLY A 223 -39.67 4.16 -5.96
N SER A 224 -38.49 3.89 -6.54
CA SER A 224 -38.15 4.33 -7.89
C SER A 224 -37.45 3.24 -8.74
N GLN A 225 -37.50 3.35 -10.07
CA GLN A 225 -36.99 2.32 -11.00
C GLN A 225 -35.47 2.33 -11.00
N ILE A 226 -34.85 1.16 -10.82
CA ILE A 226 -33.39 1.07 -10.77
C ILE A 226 -32.76 1.49 -12.11
N ILE A 227 -33.42 1.32 -13.26
CA ILE A 227 -32.85 1.60 -14.58
C ILE A 227 -33.97 1.85 -15.61
N TYR A 228 -33.84 2.91 -16.42
CA TYR A 228 -34.29 2.86 -17.83
C TYR A 228 -33.08 2.43 -18.65
N SER A 229 -33.09 1.22 -19.21
CA SER A 229 -32.11 0.77 -20.22
C SER A 229 -32.87 0.45 -21.49
N SER A 230 -32.45 1.03 -22.61
CA SER A 230 -33.01 0.75 -23.92
C SER A 230 -32.49 -0.54 -24.57
N CYS A 231 -31.52 -1.25 -23.97
CA CYS A 231 -30.98 -2.50 -24.49
C CYS A 231 -30.45 -3.48 -23.42
N GLY A 232 -30.46 -4.77 -23.78
CA GLY A 232 -29.76 -5.95 -23.22
C GLY A 232 -29.28 -5.96 -21.77
N ASP A 233 -29.82 -6.92 -21.00
CA ASP A 233 -29.37 -7.46 -19.69
C ASP A 233 -28.28 -6.68 -18.96
N LEU A 234 -28.72 -5.83 -18.03
CA LEU A 234 -27.87 -5.27 -17.00
C LEU A 234 -27.63 -6.34 -15.93
N VAL A 235 -26.36 -6.72 -15.73
CA VAL A 235 -25.99 -7.77 -14.79
C VAL A 235 -25.79 -7.12 -13.41
N PHE A 236 -26.80 -7.25 -12.56
CA PHE A 236 -26.63 -7.05 -11.13
C PHE A 236 -26.11 -8.34 -10.52
N VAL A 237 -24.86 -8.31 -10.07
CA VAL A 237 -24.37 -9.32 -9.13
C VAL A 237 -24.56 -8.73 -7.74
N PHE A 238 -25.76 -8.92 -7.19
CA PHE A 238 -26.02 -8.61 -5.79
C PHE A 238 -25.32 -9.66 -4.92
N SER A 239 -24.89 -9.25 -3.72
CA SER A 239 -24.61 -10.18 -2.63
C SER A 239 -25.82 -11.09 -2.37
N GLU A 240 -25.58 -12.33 -1.93
CA GLU A 240 -26.64 -13.28 -1.58
C GLU A 240 -27.62 -12.73 -0.50
N ASP A 241 -27.17 -11.74 0.27
CA ASP A 241 -27.93 -10.99 1.26
C ASP A 241 -27.95 -9.50 0.90
N ASN A 242 -29.04 -9.05 0.30
CA ASN A 242 -29.19 -7.68 -0.18
C ASN A 242 -29.41 -6.71 1.00
N CYS A 243 -28.34 -6.13 1.54
CA CYS A 243 -28.38 -5.23 2.70
C CYS A 243 -28.91 -3.82 2.39
N CYS A 244 -29.54 -3.60 1.22
CA CYS A 244 -30.06 -2.31 0.74
C CYS A 244 -30.97 -1.53 1.72
N ASN A 245 -31.53 -2.15 2.76
CA ASN A 245 -32.42 -1.43 3.69
C ASN A 245 -31.78 -1.17 5.08
N ASP A 246 -30.53 -1.55 5.30
CA ASP A 246 -29.87 -1.43 6.62
C ASP A 246 -28.36 -1.10 6.50
N LEU A 247 -28.04 -0.16 5.59
CA LEU A 247 -26.74 0.52 5.57
C LEU A 247 -26.61 1.37 6.85
N GLN A 248 -26.16 0.75 7.93
CA GLN A 248 -25.85 1.47 9.16
C GLN A 248 -24.46 2.04 9.04
N PHE A 249 -24.36 3.37 8.89
CA PHE A 249 -23.08 4.08 8.94
C PHE A 249 -22.71 4.45 10.38
N SER A 250 -21.42 4.57 10.64
CA SER A 250 -20.88 5.21 11.84
C SER A 250 -21.40 6.67 11.96
N GLN A 251 -21.66 7.11 13.19
CA GLN A 251 -22.18 8.48 13.45
C GLN A 251 -21.10 9.55 13.53
N ASP A 252 -19.83 9.17 13.35
CA ASP A 252 -18.66 10.05 13.37
C ASP A 252 -18.50 10.87 12.08
N GLY A 253 -19.30 10.58 11.04
CA GLY A 253 -19.22 11.23 9.74
C GLY A 253 -18.10 10.68 8.85
N SER A 254 -17.48 9.55 9.21
CA SER A 254 -16.48 8.85 8.39
C SER A 254 -17.13 8.00 7.29
N TYR A 255 -18.45 7.80 7.35
CA TYR A 255 -19.24 7.00 6.41
C TYR A 255 -18.77 5.54 6.25
N HIS A 256 -18.02 5.03 7.23
CA HIS A 256 -17.76 3.61 7.37
C HIS A 256 -19.02 2.89 7.86
N LEU A 257 -19.13 1.60 7.58
CA LEU A 257 -20.18 0.78 8.18
C LEU A 257 -20.02 0.82 9.72
N SER A 258 -21.14 0.76 10.44
CA SER A 258 -21.11 0.54 11.88
C SER A 258 -20.80 -0.92 12.16
N GLU A 259 -20.21 -1.23 13.32
CA GLU A 259 -19.95 -2.60 13.79
C GLU A 259 -21.21 -3.49 13.81
N GLN A 260 -22.40 -2.88 13.82
CA GLN A 260 -23.69 -3.58 13.82
C GLN A 260 -24.29 -3.75 12.42
N SER A 261 -23.62 -3.24 11.39
CA SER A 261 -24.10 -3.31 10.02
C SER A 261 -24.07 -4.74 9.52
N ILE A 262 -25.21 -5.21 9.03
CA ILE A 262 -25.30 -6.50 8.33
C ILE A 262 -24.62 -6.44 6.95
N CYS A 263 -24.09 -5.30 6.53
CA CYS A 263 -23.36 -5.16 5.26
C CYS A 263 -21.90 -5.62 5.38
N ILE A 264 -21.41 -5.86 6.60
CA ILE A 264 -20.07 -6.40 6.85
C ILE A 264 -20.00 -7.85 6.35
N ASP A 265 -18.90 -8.24 5.71
CA ASP A 265 -18.62 -9.57 5.14
C ASP A 265 -19.69 -10.10 4.17
N SER A 266 -20.50 -9.20 3.63
CA SER A 266 -21.72 -9.59 2.91
C SER A 266 -21.59 -9.53 1.41
N GLY A 267 -20.51 -8.96 0.88
CA GLY A 267 -20.25 -8.78 -0.54
C GLY A 267 -20.02 -10.06 -1.34
N ASP A 268 -19.85 -9.96 -2.65
CA ASP A 268 -19.71 -11.14 -3.53
C ASP A 268 -18.49 -12.02 -3.11
N PRO A 269 -18.68 -13.33 -2.77
CA PRO A 269 -17.59 -14.23 -2.40
C PRO A 269 -16.55 -14.48 -3.50
N GLU A 270 -16.88 -14.20 -4.76
CA GLU A 270 -15.96 -14.35 -5.89
C GLU A 270 -15.02 -13.14 -6.08
N LEU A 271 -15.25 -12.05 -5.33
CA LEU A 271 -14.38 -10.88 -5.34
C LEU A 271 -13.15 -11.06 -4.45
N PRO A 272 -12.09 -10.25 -4.67
CA PRO A 272 -10.96 -10.17 -3.74
C PRO A 272 -11.45 -9.88 -2.32
N LEU A 273 -10.71 -10.40 -1.34
CA LEU A 273 -10.91 -10.09 0.08
C LEU A 273 -10.69 -8.59 0.33
N ASP A 274 -11.38 -8.05 1.33
CA ASP A 274 -11.10 -6.71 1.82
C ASP A 274 -9.67 -6.63 2.38
N PRO A 275 -9.09 -5.42 2.52
CA PRO A 275 -7.72 -5.26 3.01
C PRO A 275 -7.44 -5.98 4.33
N ASP A 276 -8.44 -6.12 5.22
CA ASP A 276 -8.35 -6.83 6.49
C ASP A 276 -8.37 -8.37 6.36
N GLY A 277 -8.42 -8.88 5.14
CA GLY A 277 -8.43 -10.31 4.81
C GLY A 277 -9.79 -10.97 4.99
N THR A 278 -10.84 -10.20 5.27
CA THR A 278 -12.20 -10.69 5.41
C THR A 278 -12.94 -10.65 4.05
N ARG A 279 -14.15 -11.21 4.01
CA ARG A 279 -14.93 -11.23 2.76
C ARG A 279 -15.32 -9.79 2.46
N ALA A 280 -15.31 -9.40 1.18
CA ALA A 280 -15.64 -8.03 0.80
C ALA A 280 -16.96 -7.55 1.43
N ASP A 281 -16.97 -6.32 1.94
CA ASP A 281 -18.15 -5.68 2.50
C ASP A 281 -19.10 -5.20 1.39
N ALA A 282 -20.39 -5.13 1.72
CA ALA A 282 -21.42 -4.53 0.88
C ALA A 282 -21.54 -3.01 1.19
N GLY A 283 -20.46 -2.26 0.96
CA GLY A 283 -20.36 -0.82 1.22
C GLY A 283 -19.29 -0.13 0.36
N ALA A 284 -19.24 1.21 0.42
CA ALA A 284 -18.23 2.01 -0.30
C ALA A 284 -16.84 1.93 0.35
N PHE A 285 -16.82 1.78 1.67
CA PHE A 285 -15.63 1.60 2.49
C PHE A 285 -15.80 0.29 3.25
N TYR A 286 -14.75 -0.53 3.25
CA TYR A 286 -14.73 -1.73 4.08
C TYR A 286 -14.67 -1.35 5.55
N PHE A 287 -15.22 -2.20 6.37
CA PHE A 287 -15.19 -2.14 7.81
C PHE A 287 -14.01 -2.99 8.27
N CYS A 288 -12.95 -2.32 8.69
CA CYS A 288 -11.81 -2.98 9.30
C CYS A 288 -12.24 -3.70 10.60
N GLN A 289 -12.30 -5.04 10.56
CA GLN A 289 -12.78 -5.87 11.68
C GLN A 289 -11.73 -6.15 12.77
N GLY A 290 -10.55 -5.52 12.72
CA GLY A 290 -9.48 -5.74 13.69
C GLY A 290 -8.49 -4.59 13.77
N VAL A 291 -7.47 -4.69 14.62
CA VAL A 291 -6.31 -3.78 14.48
C VAL A 291 -5.44 -4.38 13.40
N GLY A 292 -5.52 -3.84 12.19
CA GLY A 292 -4.84 -4.38 11.01
C GLY A 292 -3.31 -4.39 11.08
N VAL A 293 -2.70 -4.11 12.23
CA VAL A 293 -1.25 -4.01 12.35
C VAL A 293 -0.62 -5.38 12.55
N GLN A 294 0.01 -5.91 11.51
CA GLN A 294 0.86 -7.09 11.57
C GLN A 294 2.26 -6.70 12.08
N MET A 295 2.77 -7.50 13.01
CA MET A 295 4.07 -7.29 13.68
C MET A 295 4.86 -8.59 13.76
N PRO A 296 6.20 -8.53 13.87
CA PRO A 296 6.98 -9.70 14.26
C PRO A 296 6.63 -10.15 15.69
N ASP A 297 6.63 -11.46 15.91
CA ASP A 297 6.36 -12.07 17.24
C ASP A 297 7.38 -11.66 18.30
N GLN A 298 8.64 -11.43 17.89
CA GLN A 298 9.73 -10.93 18.73
C GLN A 298 10.84 -10.34 17.86
N ILE A 299 11.70 -9.51 18.47
CA ILE A 299 12.92 -9.00 17.84
C ILE A 299 14.12 -9.39 18.69
N GLN A 300 15.07 -10.09 18.08
CA GLN A 300 16.34 -10.50 18.69
C GLN A 300 17.50 -9.75 18.06
N VAL A 301 18.41 -9.23 18.90
CA VAL A 301 19.61 -8.49 18.47
C VAL A 301 20.82 -8.92 19.28
N VAL A 302 21.98 -9.01 18.62
CA VAL A 302 23.26 -9.37 19.26
C VAL A 302 24.26 -8.24 19.04
N ALA A 303 24.90 -7.77 20.12
CA ALA A 303 25.90 -6.71 20.08
C ALA A 303 27.10 -7.01 20.99
N GLU A 304 28.25 -6.43 20.68
CA GLU A 304 29.39 -6.47 21.60
C GLU A 304 29.26 -5.38 22.68
N PRO A 305 29.59 -5.66 23.96
CA PRO A 305 29.50 -4.65 25.00
C PRO A 305 30.27 -3.37 24.66
N GLY A 306 29.58 -2.22 24.68
CA GLY A 306 30.12 -0.92 24.32
C GLY A 306 30.01 -0.54 22.84
N TYR A 307 29.49 -1.43 21.98
CA TYR A 307 29.28 -1.19 20.55
C TYR A 307 27.78 -1.27 20.22
N PRO A 308 27.07 -0.12 20.15
CA PRO A 308 25.66 -0.10 19.82
C PRO A 308 25.38 -0.67 18.42
N ILE A 309 24.27 -1.40 18.26
CA ILE A 309 23.79 -1.92 16.97
C ILE A 309 22.42 -1.35 16.65
N GLN A 310 22.17 -1.11 15.35
CA GLN A 310 20.85 -0.72 14.87
C GLN A 310 20.01 -1.95 14.54
N PHE A 311 18.72 -1.87 14.82
CA PHE A 311 17.71 -2.83 14.37
C PHE A 311 16.54 -2.08 13.75
N SER A 312 15.75 -2.77 12.93
CA SER A 312 14.52 -2.20 12.39
C SER A 312 13.30 -3.05 12.70
N VAL A 313 12.16 -2.39 12.74
CA VAL A 313 10.85 -3.00 13.01
C VAL A 313 9.90 -2.55 11.93
N THR A 314 9.45 -3.52 11.13
CA THR A 314 8.45 -3.26 10.09
C THR A 314 7.06 -3.57 10.66
N LEU A 315 6.17 -2.58 10.61
CA LEU A 315 4.75 -2.76 10.86
C LEU A 315 4.02 -2.71 9.52
N GLN A 316 3.07 -3.59 9.32
CA GLN A 316 2.20 -3.58 8.14
C GLN A 316 0.77 -3.36 8.61
N THR A 317 0.00 -2.53 7.92
CA THR A 317 -1.43 -2.40 8.22
C THR A 317 -2.25 -3.12 7.16
N THR A 318 -3.33 -3.77 7.60
CA THR A 318 -4.41 -4.32 6.79
C THR A 318 -5.67 -3.46 6.92
N CYS A 319 -5.54 -2.29 7.56
CA CYS A 319 -6.62 -1.36 7.83
C CYS A 319 -6.23 0.08 7.46
N ASP A 320 -7.21 0.83 6.97
CA ASP A 320 -7.09 2.26 6.66
C ASP A 320 -7.24 3.06 7.97
N ASP A 321 -6.75 4.30 7.96
CA ASP A 321 -6.83 5.22 9.10
C ASP A 321 -6.21 4.70 10.41
N VAL A 322 -5.23 3.78 10.33
CA VAL A 322 -4.45 3.38 11.52
C VAL A 322 -3.49 4.49 11.87
N VAL A 323 -3.71 5.12 13.02
CA VAL A 323 -2.86 6.18 13.53
C VAL A 323 -1.89 5.58 14.55
N ILE A 324 -0.59 5.69 14.29
CA ILE A 324 0.45 5.45 15.29
C ILE A 324 0.71 6.76 16.02
N ASP A 325 0.33 6.83 17.29
CA ASP A 325 0.50 8.01 18.14
C ASP A 325 1.93 8.12 18.65
N SER A 326 2.51 7.01 19.09
CA SER A 326 3.88 6.96 19.59
C SER A 326 4.43 5.53 19.64
N VAL A 327 5.75 5.43 19.55
CA VAL A 327 6.50 4.20 19.75
C VAL A 327 7.50 4.42 20.87
N SER A 328 7.56 3.49 21.81
CA SER A 328 8.44 3.60 22.98
C SER A 328 8.94 2.25 23.47
N THR A 329 10.06 2.29 24.20
CA THR A 329 10.66 1.15 24.88
C THR A 329 10.68 1.44 26.39
N THR A 330 10.76 0.41 27.23
CA THR A 330 10.74 0.62 28.69
C THR A 330 12.13 0.65 29.31
N SER A 331 13.12 0.07 28.64
CA SER A 331 14.49 -0.08 29.12
C SER A 331 15.40 1.02 28.57
N GLN A 332 16.49 1.28 29.30
CA GLN A 332 17.57 2.16 28.84
C GLN A 332 18.50 1.50 27.80
N PHE A 333 18.40 0.18 27.61
CA PHE A 333 19.27 -0.58 26.71
C PHE A 333 18.75 -0.60 25.27
N PHE A 334 17.44 -0.35 25.09
CA PHE A 334 16.80 -0.23 23.79
C PHE A 334 16.26 1.19 23.65
N THR A 335 16.60 1.84 22.56
CA THR A 335 16.01 3.12 22.18
C THR A 335 15.43 2.99 20.79
N VAL A 336 14.24 3.51 20.58
CA VAL A 336 13.59 3.57 19.26
C VAL A 336 13.41 5.03 18.86
N ASP A 337 13.49 5.29 17.56
CA ASP A 337 13.22 6.61 17.02
C ASP A 337 11.83 7.09 17.48
N GLN A 338 11.79 8.33 17.99
CA GLN A 338 10.53 8.95 18.34
C GLN A 338 9.77 9.25 17.06
N VAL A 339 8.54 8.76 17.02
CA VAL A 339 7.65 8.95 15.88
C VAL A 339 6.65 10.04 16.27
N SER A 340 6.53 11.05 15.42
CA SER A 340 5.34 11.91 15.41
C SER A 340 4.13 11.08 14.98
N GLN A 341 2.91 11.56 15.19
CA GLN A 341 1.71 10.89 14.70
C GLN A 341 1.87 10.48 13.22
N VAL A 342 1.75 9.18 12.92
CA VAL A 342 1.80 8.64 11.56
C VAL A 342 0.46 8.01 11.22
N ASN A 343 -0.13 8.42 10.11
CA ASN A 343 -1.30 7.76 9.55
C ASN A 343 -0.83 6.68 8.58
N LEU A 344 -1.31 5.46 8.79
CA LEU A 344 -1.13 4.34 7.89
C LEU A 344 -2.47 4.07 7.20
N ASP A 345 -2.41 3.94 5.88
CA ASP A 345 -3.51 3.55 5.00
C ASP A 345 -3.16 2.18 4.40
N SER A 346 -4.13 1.38 3.94
CA SER A 346 -3.86 0.09 3.28
C SER A 346 -2.97 0.22 2.04
N ASP A 347 -2.94 1.39 1.40
CA ASP A 347 -2.02 1.71 0.30
C ASP A 347 -0.55 1.86 0.77
N TYR A 348 -0.30 2.17 2.05
CA TYR A 348 1.03 2.18 2.66
C TYR A 348 1.32 0.81 3.30
N SER A 349 1.72 -0.14 2.46
CA SER A 349 1.92 -1.55 2.82
C SER A 349 2.83 -1.84 4.04
N SER A 350 3.67 -0.88 4.45
CA SER A 350 4.53 -1.02 5.64
C SER A 350 5.17 0.29 6.09
N ILE A 351 5.35 0.45 7.40
CA ILE A 351 6.25 1.44 8.00
C ILE A 351 7.40 0.75 8.72
N GLU A 352 8.60 1.34 8.64
CA GLU A 352 9.79 0.83 9.31
C GLU A 352 10.29 1.83 10.37
N PHE A 353 10.46 1.34 11.59
CA PHE A 353 11.08 2.07 12.69
C PHE A 353 12.49 1.57 12.91
N HIS A 354 13.39 2.48 13.27
CA HIS A 354 14.76 2.12 13.62
C HIS A 354 14.96 2.26 15.12
N GLY A 355 15.66 1.29 15.68
CA GLY A 355 16.08 1.29 17.06
C GLY A 355 17.56 1.01 17.22
N ILE A 356 18.05 1.25 18.42
CA ILE A 356 19.42 0.99 18.83
C ILE A 356 19.37 0.13 20.08
N PHE A 357 20.12 -0.97 20.04
CA PHE A 357 20.45 -1.74 21.22
C PHE A 357 21.87 -1.40 21.67
N SER A 358 22.03 -1.08 22.95
CA SER A 358 23.32 -0.73 23.54
C SER A 358 23.42 -1.24 24.97
N ALA A 359 24.43 -2.05 25.23
CA ALA A 359 24.76 -2.54 26.55
C ALA A 359 26.26 -2.35 26.83
N LEU A 360 26.62 -1.98 28.05
CA LEU A 360 28.02 -1.79 28.47
C LEU A 360 28.62 -3.04 29.13
N GLN A 361 27.78 -4.01 29.47
CA GLN A 361 28.18 -5.24 30.15
C GLN A 361 27.65 -6.44 29.39
N GLN A 362 28.35 -7.56 29.52
CA GLN A 362 27.89 -8.83 28.96
C GLN A 362 26.62 -9.29 29.68
N GLY A 363 25.63 -9.77 28.94
CA GLY A 363 24.39 -10.29 29.51
C GLY A 363 23.23 -10.34 28.52
N LEU A 364 22.12 -10.91 29.00
CA LEU A 364 20.85 -10.92 28.29
C LEU A 364 19.97 -9.79 28.82
N TYR A 365 19.43 -8.99 27.91
CA TYR A 365 18.61 -7.82 28.18
C TYR A 365 17.25 -8.00 27.50
N ASN A 366 16.18 -7.90 28.27
CA ASN A 366 14.82 -7.98 27.75
C ASN A 366 14.14 -6.62 27.90
N ASP A 367 13.30 -6.30 26.92
CA ASP A 367 12.45 -5.13 26.93
C ASP A 367 11.17 -5.41 26.10
N GLN A 368 10.29 -4.43 26.04
CA GLN A 368 9.09 -4.45 25.23
C GLN A 368 9.02 -3.16 24.43
N LEU A 369 8.80 -3.30 23.13
CA LEU A 369 8.41 -2.21 22.25
C LEU A 369 6.90 -2.02 22.41
N GLN A 370 6.49 -0.84 22.86
CA GLN A 370 5.10 -0.42 22.97
C GLN A 370 4.76 0.54 21.85
N ILE A 371 3.76 0.17 21.05
CA ILE A 371 3.26 0.96 19.93
C ILE A 371 1.83 1.38 20.28
N TRP A 372 1.65 2.67 20.50
CA TRP A 372 0.36 3.27 20.80
C TRP A 372 -0.33 3.64 19.51
N THR A 373 -1.56 3.14 19.35
CA THR A 373 -2.40 3.39 18.17
C THR A 373 -3.81 3.80 18.56
N ASN A 374 -4.58 4.29 17.58
CA ASN A 374 -6.02 4.50 17.70
C ASN A 374 -6.88 3.21 17.69
N GLY A 375 -6.28 2.04 17.38
CA GLY A 375 -6.99 0.75 17.38
C GLY A 375 -7.29 0.16 18.77
N GLU A 376 -8.27 -0.75 18.85
CA GLU A 376 -8.79 -1.33 20.11
C GLU A 376 -7.75 -2.12 20.93
N ASN A 377 -6.72 -2.68 20.28
CA ASN A 377 -5.64 -3.44 20.91
C ASN A 377 -4.43 -2.58 21.33
N SER A 378 -4.60 -1.27 21.44
CA SER A 378 -3.56 -0.33 21.86
C SER A 378 -3.30 -0.40 23.38
N PRO A 379 -2.03 -0.44 23.85
CA PRO A 379 -0.81 -0.50 23.04
C PRO A 379 -0.50 -1.92 22.55
N LEU A 380 -0.05 -2.00 21.30
CA LEU A 380 0.51 -3.21 20.71
C LEU A 380 1.92 -3.42 21.28
N THR A 381 2.29 -4.66 21.59
CA THR A 381 3.53 -4.98 22.30
C THR A 381 4.35 -6.04 21.58
N VAL A 382 5.62 -5.72 21.27
CA VAL A 382 6.58 -6.65 20.70
C VAL A 382 7.73 -6.89 21.70
N PRO A 383 8.02 -8.15 22.08
CA PRO A 383 9.19 -8.50 22.87
C PRO A 383 10.50 -8.11 22.16
N LEU A 384 11.39 -7.42 22.88
CA LEU A 384 12.76 -7.12 22.46
C LEU A 384 13.73 -7.92 23.32
N ILE A 385 14.62 -8.68 22.67
CA ILE A 385 15.64 -9.50 23.32
C ILE A 385 17.00 -9.09 22.77
N GLY A 386 17.90 -8.68 23.65
CA GLY A 386 19.21 -8.14 23.31
C GLY A 386 20.29 -8.91 24.04
N GLU A 387 21.18 -9.56 23.29
CA GLU A 387 22.32 -10.24 23.84
C GLU A 387 23.58 -9.40 23.67
N ALA A 388 24.22 -9.07 24.79
CA ALA A 388 25.51 -8.40 24.79
C ALA A 388 26.60 -9.44 25.07
N GLY A 389 27.45 -9.72 24.08
CA GLY A 389 28.53 -10.70 24.16
C GLY A 389 29.60 -10.44 23.11
N PRO A 390 30.83 -10.97 23.28
CA PRO A 390 31.87 -10.77 22.28
C PRO A 390 31.50 -11.53 21.00
N ILE A 391 31.56 -10.86 19.85
CA ILE A 391 31.16 -11.42 18.56
C ILE A 391 32.42 -11.85 17.81
N PRO A 392 32.77 -13.14 17.76
CA PRO A 392 34.01 -13.58 17.13
C PRO A 392 34.06 -13.22 15.64
N LEU A 393 35.26 -12.94 15.11
CA LEU A 393 35.44 -12.76 13.66
C LEU A 393 34.99 -14.02 12.89
N PRO A 394 34.46 -13.86 11.66
CA PRO A 394 34.12 -14.99 10.83
C PRO A 394 35.38 -15.78 10.43
N VAL A 395 35.24 -17.10 10.33
CA VAL A 395 36.30 -17.97 9.81
C VAL A 395 36.40 -17.76 8.29
N THR A 396 37.54 -17.29 7.81
CA THR A 396 37.74 -16.94 6.39
C THR A 396 38.75 -17.83 5.67
N ASP A 397 39.51 -18.64 6.40
CA ASP A 397 40.60 -19.46 5.89
C ASP A 397 40.31 -20.97 5.97
N LEU A 398 39.02 -21.35 5.93
CA LEU A 398 38.59 -22.74 5.95
C LEU A 398 39.19 -23.52 4.77
N SER A 399 39.96 -24.54 5.10
CA SER A 399 40.54 -25.49 4.14
C SER A 399 39.89 -26.87 4.29
N ILE A 400 39.63 -27.53 3.17
CA ILE A 400 38.99 -28.84 3.10
C ILE A 400 39.88 -29.78 2.30
N SER A 401 40.17 -30.96 2.84
CA SER A 401 40.89 -32.03 2.14
C SER A 401 40.17 -33.37 2.27
N ILE A 402 40.19 -34.18 1.21
CA ILE A 402 39.65 -35.54 1.23
C ILE A 402 40.76 -36.51 1.60
N LEU A 403 40.51 -37.31 2.63
CA LEU A 403 41.43 -38.33 3.15
C LEU A 403 41.27 -39.65 2.38
N SER A 404 42.25 -40.54 2.54
CA SER A 404 42.29 -41.84 1.85
C SER A 404 41.15 -42.80 2.24
N ASP A 405 40.47 -42.54 3.36
CA ASP A 405 39.34 -43.31 3.87
C ASP A 405 37.98 -42.70 3.50
N ASP A 406 37.94 -41.81 2.50
CA ASP A 406 36.76 -41.07 2.03
C ASP A 406 36.20 -40.04 3.05
N SER A 407 36.95 -39.70 4.10
CA SER A 407 36.58 -38.67 5.08
C SER A 407 37.00 -37.27 4.61
N ALA A 408 36.23 -36.23 4.95
CA ALA A 408 36.64 -34.84 4.74
C ALA A 408 37.26 -34.26 6.01
N ARG A 409 38.47 -33.72 5.88
CA ARG A 409 39.21 -33.02 6.93
C ARG A 409 39.07 -31.51 6.72
N LEU A 410 38.50 -30.84 7.70
CA LEU A 410 38.32 -29.38 7.75
C LEU A 410 39.35 -28.80 8.72
N GLU A 411 40.08 -27.77 8.30
CA GLU A 411 41.08 -27.08 9.11
C GLU A 411 41.02 -25.56 8.85
N TRP A 412 41.13 -24.75 9.89
CA TRP A 412 41.11 -23.29 9.84
C TRP A 412 42.04 -22.71 10.91
N SER A 413 42.28 -21.40 10.90
CA SER A 413 43.05 -20.76 11.98
C SER A 413 42.17 -20.45 13.19
N PRO A 414 42.70 -20.52 14.42
CA PRO A 414 41.97 -20.06 15.60
C PRO A 414 41.52 -18.60 15.43
N VAL A 415 40.25 -18.32 15.73
CA VAL A 415 39.74 -16.95 15.85
C VAL A 415 40.17 -16.39 17.19
N THR A 416 40.90 -15.27 17.17
CA THR A 416 41.48 -14.65 18.36
C THR A 416 40.94 -13.25 18.64
N GLU A 417 40.16 -12.68 17.72
CA GLU A 417 39.62 -11.32 17.81
C GLU A 417 38.13 -11.30 17.45
N THR A 418 37.42 -10.33 18.01
CA THR A 418 36.04 -10.01 17.64
C THR A 418 36.00 -9.15 16.38
N ILE A 419 34.80 -8.97 15.82
CA ILE A 419 34.58 -8.05 14.68
C ILE A 419 35.01 -6.60 14.95
N TYR A 420 35.22 -6.23 16.21
CA TYR A 420 35.72 -4.91 16.62
C TYR A 420 37.20 -4.91 17.04
N GLY A 421 37.92 -6.02 16.85
CA GLY A 421 39.34 -6.16 17.17
C GLY A 421 39.65 -6.39 18.65
N ASN A 422 38.63 -6.72 19.46
CA ASN A 422 38.86 -7.06 20.86
C ASN A 422 39.29 -8.52 20.99
N PRO A 423 40.21 -8.88 21.91
CA PRO A 423 40.61 -10.27 22.09
C PRO A 423 39.43 -11.17 22.49
N VAL A 424 39.28 -12.31 21.81
CA VAL A 424 38.27 -13.33 22.13
C VAL A 424 38.85 -14.72 21.97
N VAL A 425 38.33 -15.66 22.75
CA VAL A 425 38.54 -17.09 22.54
C VAL A 425 37.15 -17.71 22.39
N PRO A 426 36.77 -18.18 21.19
CA PRO A 426 35.51 -18.88 20.99
C PRO A 426 35.40 -20.07 21.95
N ASP A 427 34.20 -20.31 22.48
CA ASP A 427 33.92 -21.51 23.27
C ASP A 427 33.75 -22.71 22.35
N TYR A 428 33.21 -22.48 21.14
CA TYR A 428 32.99 -23.50 20.12
C TYR A 428 33.20 -22.93 18.71
N TYR A 429 33.40 -23.82 17.75
CA TYR A 429 33.18 -23.60 16.33
C TYR A 429 32.03 -24.50 15.91
N LEU A 430 31.00 -23.89 15.33
CA LEU A 430 29.82 -24.59 14.85
C LEU A 430 30.05 -24.96 13.39
N ILE A 431 29.96 -26.25 13.10
CA ILE A 431 30.16 -26.79 11.77
C ILE A 431 28.80 -26.96 11.14
N PHE A 432 28.62 -26.35 9.96
CA PHE A 432 27.45 -26.53 9.12
C PHE A 432 27.85 -27.20 7.81
N TYR A 433 26.91 -27.94 7.24
CA TYR A 433 27.07 -28.55 5.92
C TYR A 433 25.89 -28.22 5.02
N ASN A 434 26.12 -28.23 3.72
CA ASN A 434 25.09 -28.11 2.69
C ASN A 434 25.38 -29.15 1.59
N GLU A 435 24.40 -30.01 1.29
CA GLU A 435 24.52 -31.07 0.29
C GLU A 435 24.17 -30.61 -1.14
N GLN A 436 23.77 -29.36 -1.30
CA GLN A 436 23.34 -28.73 -2.54
C GLN A 436 24.22 -27.51 -2.87
N ASP A 437 23.67 -26.57 -3.64
CA ASP A 437 24.33 -25.33 -4.02
C ASP A 437 24.53 -24.42 -2.79
N PRO A 438 25.79 -24.09 -2.42
CA PRO A 438 26.08 -23.26 -1.26
C PRO A 438 25.61 -21.80 -1.41
N SER A 439 25.11 -21.38 -2.58
CA SER A 439 24.55 -20.04 -2.76
C SER A 439 23.23 -19.82 -2.04
N PHE A 440 22.52 -20.88 -1.63
CA PHE A 440 21.26 -20.79 -0.90
C PHE A 440 21.50 -20.82 0.62
N GLU A 441 21.29 -19.68 1.27
CA GLU A 441 21.46 -19.51 2.73
C GLU A 441 20.49 -20.36 3.58
N SER A 442 19.35 -20.78 3.01
CA SER A 442 18.35 -21.61 3.70
C SER A 442 18.75 -23.08 3.87
N ASP A 443 19.81 -23.53 3.20
CA ASP A 443 20.12 -24.97 3.05
C ASP A 443 21.35 -25.42 3.85
N TRP A 444 21.69 -24.68 4.91
CA TRP A 444 22.75 -25.05 5.85
C TRP A 444 22.20 -25.83 7.04
N TYR A 445 22.81 -26.98 7.33
CA TYR A 445 22.42 -27.88 8.41
C TYR A 445 23.54 -28.01 9.42
N TYR A 446 23.20 -27.97 10.70
CA TYR A 446 24.14 -28.13 11.79
C TYR A 446 24.72 -29.55 11.80
N LEU A 447 26.04 -29.67 11.94
CA LEU A 447 26.73 -30.96 11.98
C LEU A 447 27.25 -31.28 13.37
N ALA A 448 28.03 -30.37 13.95
CA ALA A 448 28.69 -30.59 15.23
C ALA A 448 29.23 -29.28 15.82
N PRO A 449 29.35 -29.20 17.15
CA PRO A 449 30.18 -28.22 17.81
C PRO A 449 31.60 -28.80 18.02
N VAL A 450 32.64 -28.00 17.79
CA VAL A 450 34.03 -28.38 18.11
C VAL A 450 34.71 -27.28 18.92
N VAL A 451 35.66 -27.62 19.76
CA VAL A 451 36.40 -26.64 20.59
C VAL A 451 37.75 -26.25 19.99
N GLU A 452 38.25 -27.04 19.05
CA GLU A 452 39.53 -26.84 18.37
C GLU A 452 39.29 -26.46 16.90
N PRO A 453 40.25 -25.77 16.24
CA PRO A 453 40.12 -25.31 14.87
C PRO A 453 40.37 -26.44 13.84
N GLY A 454 39.57 -27.50 13.94
CA GLY A 454 39.61 -28.62 13.03
C GLY A 454 38.50 -29.63 13.29
N TYR A 455 38.01 -30.25 12.23
CA TYR A 455 36.99 -31.28 12.29
C TYR A 455 37.19 -32.33 11.20
N THR A 456 36.75 -33.57 11.43
CA THR A 456 36.77 -34.62 10.41
C THR A 456 35.39 -35.21 10.26
N HIS A 457 34.78 -35.01 9.09
CA HIS A 457 33.51 -35.60 8.72
C HIS A 457 33.76 -36.95 8.03
N LEU A 458 33.40 -38.02 8.73
CA LEU A 458 33.77 -39.38 8.34
C LEU A 458 33.02 -39.87 7.10
N LEU A 459 33.73 -40.54 6.19
CA LEU A 459 33.18 -41.27 5.04
C LEU A 459 32.32 -40.44 4.05
N VAL A 460 32.40 -39.12 4.08
CA VAL A 460 31.48 -38.26 3.32
C VAL A 460 31.59 -38.43 1.80
N SER A 461 32.81 -38.53 1.24
CA SER A 461 33.00 -38.66 -0.23
C SER A 461 32.57 -40.02 -0.76
N ARG A 462 32.27 -40.98 0.12
CA ARG A 462 31.69 -42.28 -0.24
C ARG A 462 30.20 -42.20 -0.51
N PHE A 463 29.49 -41.27 0.15
CA PHE A 463 28.03 -41.22 0.14
C PHE A 463 27.46 -39.95 -0.52
N ARG A 464 28.30 -38.96 -0.79
CA ARG A 464 27.91 -37.66 -1.33
C ARG A 464 28.88 -37.22 -2.42
N GLU A 465 28.33 -36.86 -3.57
CA GLU A 465 29.09 -36.33 -4.71
C GLU A 465 29.47 -34.86 -4.50
N LEU A 466 28.69 -34.12 -3.71
CA LEU A 466 28.91 -32.72 -3.38
C LEU A 466 28.59 -32.48 -1.91
N MET A 467 29.45 -31.71 -1.23
CA MET A 467 29.28 -31.30 0.15
C MET A 467 30.04 -29.99 0.38
N SER A 468 29.31 -28.97 0.83
CA SER A 468 29.86 -27.67 1.23
C SER A 468 29.90 -27.57 2.75
N TYR A 469 30.85 -26.79 3.27
CA TYR A 469 31.01 -26.58 4.72
C TYR A 469 31.10 -25.10 5.05
N ARG A 470 30.57 -24.74 6.22
CA ARG A 470 30.67 -23.42 6.84
C ARG A 470 31.04 -23.60 8.30
N VAL A 471 31.92 -22.74 8.79
CA VAL A 471 32.37 -22.75 10.19
C VAL A 471 32.06 -21.39 10.80
N VAL A 472 31.34 -21.40 11.92
CA VAL A 472 31.00 -20.19 12.67
C VAL A 472 31.69 -20.26 14.03
N ALA A 473 32.57 -19.31 14.30
CA ALA A 473 33.16 -19.16 15.63
C ALA A 473 32.09 -18.64 16.60
N TRP A 474 31.98 -19.27 17.75
CA TRP A 474 30.88 -19.07 18.69
C TRP A 474 31.40 -18.81 20.10
N LYS A 475 30.89 -17.75 20.73
CA LYS A 475 31.08 -17.48 22.15
C LYS A 475 29.74 -17.58 22.85
N GLY A 476 29.60 -18.52 23.78
CA GLY A 476 28.33 -18.71 24.47
C GLY A 476 28.13 -20.10 25.03
N ILE A 477 26.87 -20.40 25.33
CA ILE A 477 26.44 -21.68 25.89
C ILE A 477 26.69 -22.80 24.86
N ASN A 478 26.94 -24.02 25.35
CA ASN A 478 27.08 -25.18 24.49
C ASN A 478 25.80 -25.37 23.64
N PRO A 479 25.88 -25.39 22.31
CA PRO A 479 24.71 -25.53 21.44
C PRO A 479 23.91 -26.81 21.69
N SER A 480 24.58 -27.91 22.06
CA SER A 480 23.88 -29.16 22.39
C SER A 480 23.03 -29.05 23.66
N SER A 481 23.32 -28.09 24.55
CA SER A 481 22.45 -27.78 25.70
C SER A 481 21.29 -26.86 25.35
N LEU A 482 21.30 -26.24 24.16
CA LEU A 482 20.19 -25.47 23.59
C LEU A 482 19.21 -26.35 22.78
N GLY A 483 19.44 -27.66 22.70
CA GLY A 483 18.60 -28.58 21.93
C GLY A 483 18.90 -28.63 20.43
N LEU A 484 20.10 -28.17 20.03
CA LEU A 484 20.62 -28.31 18.66
C LEU A 484 21.20 -29.71 18.45
N GLU A 485 20.61 -30.44 17.50
CA GLU A 485 20.99 -31.78 17.09
C GLU A 485 21.53 -31.79 15.65
N PRO A 486 22.48 -32.67 15.31
CA PRO A 486 22.97 -32.80 13.94
C PRO A 486 21.82 -33.02 12.94
N GLY A 487 21.80 -32.23 11.88
CA GLY A 487 20.73 -32.20 10.87
C GLY A 487 19.67 -31.13 11.12
N ASP A 488 19.71 -30.41 12.24
CA ASP A 488 18.86 -29.22 12.43
C ASP A 488 19.23 -28.12 11.44
N PRO A 489 18.25 -27.39 10.87
CA PRO A 489 18.53 -26.26 9.99
C PRO A 489 19.24 -25.15 10.77
N GLN A 490 20.15 -24.42 10.11
CA GLN A 490 20.86 -23.28 10.70
C GLN A 490 19.89 -22.25 11.29
N GLN A 491 18.70 -22.10 10.71
CA GLN A 491 17.66 -21.19 11.19
C GLN A 491 17.20 -21.51 12.61
N LYS A 492 17.24 -22.78 13.04
CA LYS A 492 16.96 -23.17 14.43
C LYS A 492 17.99 -22.60 15.41
N LEU A 493 19.25 -22.39 14.99
CA LEU A 493 20.24 -21.68 15.82
C LEU A 493 19.86 -20.20 16.00
N ILE A 494 19.31 -19.56 14.96
CA ILE A 494 18.83 -18.17 15.00
C ILE A 494 17.55 -18.06 15.85
N GLU A 495 16.72 -19.10 15.92
CA GLU A 495 15.55 -19.11 16.82
C GLU A 495 15.96 -19.33 18.29
N LEU A 496 17.06 -20.05 18.51
CA LEU A 496 17.61 -20.35 19.83
C LEU A 496 18.55 -19.24 20.36
N HIS A 497 18.89 -18.24 19.53
CA HIS A 497 19.85 -17.16 19.82
C HIS A 497 19.46 -15.88 19.10
#